data_AF-X0U9C4-F1
#
_entry.id   AF-X0U9C4-F1
#
_cell.length_a   1.000
_cell.length_b   1.000
_cell.length_c   1.000
_cell.angle_alpha   90.00
_cell.angle_beta   90.00
_cell.angle_gamma   90.00
#
_symmetry.space_group_name_H-M   'P 1'
#
loop_
_entity.id
_entity.type
_entity.pdbx_description
1 polymer ?
#
loop_
_entity_poly.entity_id
_entity_poly.type
_entity_poly.pdbx_seq_one_letter_code
_entity_poly.pdbx_strand_id
1 'polypeptide(L)'
;RAEVAAPAMVTGVDVIVALQAIEQPDDRRRRAVATGDRILDLLDQLKLGMLSGRVSISDLEKLKRTIERQQLQDDDPELNDILKQINLRAHVELAKLKGSAG
;
A
#
# COMPACT_ATOMS: atom_id res chain seq x y z
N ARG A 1 33.08 46.29 5.59
CA ARG A 1 31.85 46.30 4.75
C ARG A 1 31.05 45.06 5.15
N ALA A 2 29.87 45.23 5.74
CA ALA A 2 28.99 44.12 6.07
C ALA A 2 28.25 43.68 4.80
N GLU A 3 28.35 42.39 4.49
CA GLU A 3 27.63 41.78 3.36
C GLU A 3 26.24 41.41 3.86
N VAL A 4 25.22 42.07 3.32
CA VAL A 4 23.82 41.83 3.70
C VAL A 4 23.34 40.64 2.87
N ALA A 5 23.24 39.47 3.50
CA ALA A 5 22.67 38.28 2.87
C ALA A 5 21.18 38.49 2.60
N ALA A 6 20.78 38.34 1.34
CA ALA A 6 19.37 38.42 0.92
C ALA A 6 18.55 37.27 1.53
N PRO A 7 17.27 37.48 1.88
CA PRO A 7 16.42 36.41 2.39
C PRO A 7 16.19 35.37 1.29
N ALA A 8 16.59 34.12 1.55
CA ALA A 8 16.28 33.00 0.67
C ALA A 8 14.76 32.81 0.64
N MET A 9 14.16 32.99 -0.55
CA MET A 9 12.77 32.64 -0.77
C MET A 9 12.63 31.12 -0.66
N VAL A 10 12.07 30.65 0.45
CA VAL A 10 11.65 29.26 0.62
C VAL A 10 10.59 28.99 -0.44
N THR A 11 10.89 28.11 -1.41
CA THR A 11 9.94 27.79 -2.46
C THR A 11 8.87 26.85 -1.91
N GLY A 12 7.63 26.92 -2.41
CA GLY A 12 6.53 26.08 -1.93
C GLY A 12 6.80 24.57 -2.01
N VAL A 13 7.76 24.16 -2.84
CA VAL A 13 8.22 22.76 -2.95
C VAL A 13 9.02 22.35 -1.71
N ASP A 14 9.91 23.21 -1.20
CA ASP A 14 10.65 22.95 0.04
C ASP A 14 9.71 22.82 1.24
N VAL A 15 8.58 23.52 1.23
CA VAL A 15 7.53 23.42 2.26
C VAL A 15 6.79 22.08 2.20
N ILE A 16 6.55 21.53 1.00
CA ILE A 16 5.89 20.20 0.84
C ILE A 16 6.86 19.07 1.23
N VAL A 17 8.15 19.19 0.93
CA VAL A 17 9.18 18.23 1.35
C VAL A 17 9.37 18.27 2.87
N ALA A 18 9.35 19.46 3.48
CA ALA A 18 9.44 19.61 4.93
C ALA A 18 8.26 18.98 5.68
N LEU A 19 7.05 18.95 5.09
CA LEU A 19 5.88 18.28 5.67
C LEU A 19 5.99 16.75 5.64
N GLN A 20 6.70 16.17 4.67
CA GLN A 20 6.99 14.72 4.64
C GLN A 20 8.05 14.30 5.66
N ALA A 21 8.84 15.24 6.17
CA ALA A 21 9.85 15.00 7.20
C ALA A 21 9.28 14.94 8.63
N ILE A 22 7.98 15.18 8.82
CA ILE A 22 7.31 15.21 10.15
C ILE A 22 6.69 13.86 10.52
N GLU A 23 6.83 12.83 9.70
CA GLU A 23 6.44 11.48 10.10
C GLU A 23 7.57 10.82 10.87
N GLN A 24 7.38 10.65 12.18
CA GLN A 24 8.36 9.94 13.01
C GLN A 24 8.45 8.48 12.54
N PRO A 25 9.63 7.85 12.61
CA PRO A 25 9.82 6.44 12.25
C PRO A 25 8.80 5.50 12.92
N ASP A 26 8.39 5.81 14.16
CA ASP A 26 7.38 5.06 14.90
C ASP A 26 5.98 5.14 14.27
N ASP A 27 5.59 6.29 13.72
CA ASP A 27 4.29 6.46 13.06
C ASP A 27 4.26 5.74 11.71
N ARG A 28 5.38 5.71 10.99
CA ARG A 28 5.52 4.91 9.76
C ARG A 28 5.39 3.41 10.08
N ARG A 29 6.10 2.94 11.11
CA ARG A 29 6.03 1.54 11.54
C ARG A 29 4.63 1.13 11.99
N ARG A 30 3.97 1.95 12.81
CA ARG A 30 2.59 1.70 13.27
C ARG A 30 1.61 1.58 12.10
N ARG A 31 1.74 2.44 11.09
CA ARG A 31 0.90 2.37 9.89
C ARG A 31 1.19 1.16 9.02
N ALA A 32 2.46 0.78 8.87
CA ALA A 32 2.83 -0.43 8.14
C ALA A 32 2.22 -1.67 8.82
N VAL A 33 2.30 -1.78 10.15
CA VAL A 33 1.67 -2.87 10.92
C VAL A 33 0.15 -2.87 10.74
N ALA A 34 -0.51 -1.73 10.92
CA ALA A 34 -1.96 -1.62 10.76
C ALA A 34 -2.43 -1.96 9.33
N THR A 35 -1.61 -1.64 8.32
CA THR A 35 -1.89 -2.01 6.92
C THR A 35 -1.67 -3.51 6.70
N GLY A 36 -0.65 -4.09 7.31
CA GLY A 36 -0.39 -5.52 7.33
C GLY A 36 -1.56 -6.31 7.91
N ASP A 37 -2.05 -5.91 9.09
CA ASP A 37 -3.22 -6.52 9.74
C ASP A 37 -4.44 -6.50 8.80
N ARG A 38 -4.68 -5.37 8.14
CA ARG A 38 -5.77 -5.23 7.17
C ARG A 38 -5.61 -6.14 5.94
N ILE A 39 -4.39 -6.35 5.46
CA ILE A 39 -4.14 -7.29 4.36
C ILE A 39 -4.44 -8.72 4.81
N LEU A 40 -4.01 -9.10 6.01
CA LEU A 40 -4.28 -10.42 6.58
C LEU A 40 -5.79 -10.66 6.76
N ASP A 41 -6.53 -9.69 7.30
CA ASP A 41 -7.98 -9.78 7.44
C ASP A 41 -8.69 -9.99 6.09
N LEU A 42 -8.26 -9.28 5.04
CA LEU A 42 -8.80 -9.46 3.68
C LEU A 42 -8.48 -10.85 3.12
N LEU A 43 -7.28 -11.37 3.38
CA LEU A 43 -6.89 -12.72 2.97
C LEU A 43 -7.73 -13.78 3.69
N ASP A 44 -8.03 -13.59 4.98
CA ASP A 44 -8.89 -14.50 5.74
C ASP A 44 -10.34 -14.47 5.25
N GLN A 45 -10.88 -13.28 4.95
CA GLN A 45 -12.20 -13.16 4.34
C GLN A 45 -12.28 -13.88 2.98
N LEU A 46 -11.26 -13.72 2.15
CA LEU A 46 -11.16 -14.42 0.86
C LEU A 46 -11.07 -15.93 1.06
N LYS A 47 -10.27 -16.40 2.02
CA LYS A 47 -10.15 -17.82 2.38
C LYS A 47 -11.50 -18.40 2.79
N LEU A 48 -12.24 -17.72 3.67
CA LEU A 48 -13.58 -18.14 4.10
C LEU A 48 -14.57 -18.19 2.92
N GLY A 49 -14.53 -17.17 2.05
CA GLY A 49 -15.33 -17.14 0.84
C GLY A 49 -15.02 -18.32 -0.09
N MET A 50 -13.73 -18.59 -0.34
CA MET A 50 -13.28 -19.71 -1.17
C MET A 50 -13.75 -21.06 -0.62
N LEU A 51 -13.66 -21.27 0.71
CA LEU A 51 -14.17 -22.49 1.36
C LEU A 51 -15.70 -22.64 1.22
N SER A 52 -16.41 -21.52 1.11
CA SER A 52 -17.86 -21.49 0.89
C SER A 52 -18.25 -21.53 -0.59
N GLY A 53 -17.28 -21.69 -1.50
CA GLY A 53 -17.49 -21.69 -2.95
C GLY A 53 -17.85 -20.33 -3.55
N ARG A 54 -17.62 -19.22 -2.83
CA ARG A 54 -17.95 -17.85 -3.26
C ARG A 54 -16.74 -16.94 -3.10
N VAL A 55 -16.18 -16.48 -4.20
CA VAL A 55 -15.10 -15.48 -4.17
C VAL A 55 -15.64 -14.11 -4.53
N SER A 56 -15.44 -13.14 -3.63
CA SER A 56 -15.90 -11.76 -3.82
C SER A 56 -14.92 -10.97 -4.68
N ILE A 57 -15.37 -10.55 -5.87
CA ILE A 57 -14.61 -9.65 -6.75
C ILE A 57 -14.24 -8.36 -6.02
N SER A 58 -15.18 -7.82 -5.22
CA SER A 58 -14.96 -6.59 -4.46
C SER A 58 -13.80 -6.72 -3.48
N ASP A 59 -13.67 -7.86 -2.80
CA ASP A 59 -12.63 -8.06 -1.80
C ASP A 59 -11.26 -8.33 -2.44
N LEU A 60 -11.22 -9.04 -3.57
CA LEU A 60 -10.01 -9.17 -4.39
C LEU A 60 -9.50 -7.80 -4.88
N GLU A 61 -10.39 -6.92 -5.33
CA GLU A 61 -10.01 -5.57 -5.74
C GLU A 61 -9.55 -4.70 -4.56
N LYS A 62 -10.19 -4.82 -3.39
CA LYS A 62 -9.74 -4.13 -2.17
C LYS A 62 -8.36 -4.61 -1.74
N LEU A 63 -8.11 -5.92 -1.79
CA LEU A 63 -6.81 -6.51 -1.48
C LEU A 63 -5.74 -5.94 -2.41
N LYS A 64 -5.96 -6.00 -3.73
CA LYS A 64 -5.05 -5.42 -4.74
C LYS A 64 -4.71 -3.96 -4.44
N ARG A 65 -5.72 -3.10 -4.28
CA ARG A 65 -5.51 -1.66 -4.02
C ARG A 65 -4.76 -1.40 -2.71
N THR A 66 -4.93 -2.27 -1.71
CA THR A 66 -4.24 -2.14 -0.41
C THR A 66 -2.78 -2.52 -0.54
N ILE A 67 -2.46 -3.60 -1.26
CA ILE A 67 -1.10 -4.03 -1.53
C ILE A 67 -0.33 -3.00 -2.36
N GLU A 68 -0.92 -2.49 -3.44
CA GLU A 68 -0.29 -1.49 -4.31
C GLU A 68 0.09 -0.21 -3.54
N ARG A 69 -0.73 0.19 -2.57
CA ARG A 69 -0.40 1.32 -1.68
C ARG A 69 0.75 1.01 -0.73
N GLN A 70 0.79 -0.19 -0.14
CA GLN A 70 1.87 -0.58 0.78
C GLN A 70 3.22 -0.66 0.05
N GLN A 71 3.27 -1.25 -1.14
CA GLN A 71 4.50 -1.37 -1.92
C GLN A 71 5.15 -0.03 -2.29
N LEU A 72 4.37 1.05 -2.36
CA LEU A 72 4.87 2.41 -2.62
C LEU A 72 5.52 3.05 -1.39
N GLN A 73 5.33 2.48 -0.20
CA GLN A 73 5.72 3.06 1.09
C GLN A 73 6.79 2.27 1.82
N ASP A 74 7.12 1.06 1.36
CA ASP A 74 7.95 0.11 2.09
C ASP A 74 9.25 -0.23 1.32
N ASP A 75 10.37 -0.11 2.02
CA ASP A 75 11.71 -0.36 1.50
C ASP A 75 12.21 -1.80 1.78
N ASP A 76 11.42 -2.62 2.47
CA ASP A 76 11.77 -4.02 2.75
C ASP A 76 11.61 -4.90 1.48
N PRO A 77 12.70 -5.45 0.94
CA PRO A 77 12.65 -6.26 -0.28
C PRO A 77 11.94 -7.61 -0.09
N GLU A 78 12.03 -8.23 1.09
CA GLU A 78 11.41 -9.53 1.37
C GLU A 78 9.89 -9.39 1.47
N LEU A 79 9.43 -8.38 2.22
CA LEU A 79 8.01 -8.05 2.30
C LEU A 79 7.45 -7.69 0.92
N ASN A 80 8.18 -6.90 0.14
CA ASN A 80 7.77 -6.53 -1.21
C ASN A 80 7.63 -7.74 -2.14
N ASP A 81 8.47 -8.77 -2.02
CA ASP A 81 8.31 -10.00 -2.79
C ASP A 81 7.04 -10.76 -2.41
N ILE A 82 6.78 -10.95 -1.12
CA ILE A 82 5.54 -11.58 -0.63
C ILE A 82 4.31 -10.83 -1.15
N LEU A 83 4.31 -9.49 -1.03
CA LEU A 83 3.23 -8.65 -1.51
C LEU A 83 3.03 -8.77 -3.03
N LYS A 84 4.11 -8.89 -3.82
CA LYS A 84 4.02 -9.13 -5.28
C LYS A 84 3.37 -10.47 -5.58
N GLN A 85 3.73 -11.53 -4.88
CA GLN A 85 3.15 -12.86 -5.06
C GLN A 85 1.65 -12.85 -4.75
N ILE A 86 1.24 -12.21 -3.65
CA ILE A 86 -0.18 -12.06 -3.29
C ILE A 86 -0.91 -11.27 -4.37
N ASN A 87 -0.34 -10.15 -4.83
CA ASN A 87 -0.96 -9.30 -5.85
C ASN A 87 -1.13 -10.06 -7.19
N LEU A 88 -0.13 -10.81 -7.62
CA LEU A 88 -0.21 -11.65 -8.81
C LEU A 88 -1.36 -12.66 -8.69
N ARG A 89 -1.49 -13.33 -7.53
CA ARG A 89 -2.59 -14.27 -7.33
C ARG A 89 -3.95 -13.59 -7.37
N ALA A 90 -4.09 -12.42 -6.75
CA ALA A 90 -5.34 -11.66 -6.79
C ALA A 90 -5.75 -11.30 -8.23
N HIS A 91 -4.79 -10.91 -9.08
CA HIS A 91 -5.03 -10.65 -10.49
C HIS A 91 -5.49 -11.91 -11.25
N VAL A 92 -4.85 -13.05 -11.01
CA VAL A 92 -5.23 -14.32 -11.62
C VAL A 92 -6.65 -14.72 -11.21
N GLU A 93 -7.01 -14.62 -9.93
CA GLU A 93 -8.36 -14.95 -9.48
C GLU A 93 -9.42 -14.00 -10.07
N LEU A 94 -9.14 -12.70 -10.14
CA LEU A 94 -10.01 -11.75 -10.82
C LEU A 94 -10.20 -12.12 -12.31
N ALA A 95 -9.13 -12.52 -13.00
CA ALA A 95 -9.21 -12.93 -14.40
C ALA A 95 -10.04 -14.20 -14.58
N LYS A 96 -9.91 -15.19 -13.69
CA LYS A 96 -10.74 -16.42 -13.71
C LYS A 96 -12.22 -16.09 -13.52
N LEU A 97 -12.56 -15.23 -12.56
CA LEU A 97 -13.95 -14.85 -12.29
C LEU A 97 -14.57 -14.08 -13.46
N LYS A 98 -13.80 -13.19 -14.11
CA LYS A 98 -14.25 -12.50 -15.32
C LYS A 98 -14.41 -13.45 -16.51
N GLY A 99 -13.51 -14.41 -16.68
CA GLY A 99 -13.58 -15.41 -17.74
C GLY A 99 -14.67 -16.47 -17.56
N SER A 100 -15.06 -16.75 -16.31
CA SER A 100 -16.18 -17.66 -16.00
C SER A 100 -17.56 -16.99 -16.06
N ALA A 101 -17.60 -15.66 -16.16
CA ALA A 101 -18.84 -14.88 -16.27
C ALA A 101 -19.23 -14.55 -17.72
N GLY A 102 -18.44 -14.99 -18.71
CA GLY A 102 -18.76 -15.00 -20.13
C GLY A 102 -19.03 -16.42 -20.62
#